data_AF-A0AA35TWN9-F1
#
_entry.id   AF-A0AA35TWN9-F1
#
_cell.length_a   1.000
_cell.length_b   1.000
_cell.length_c   1.000
_cell.angle_alpha   90.00
_cell.angle_beta   90.00
_cell.angle_gamma   90.00
#
_symmetry.space_group_name_H-M   'P 1'
#
loop_
_entity.id
_entity.type
_entity.pdbx_description
1 polymer ?
#
loop_
_entity_poly.entity_id
_entity_poly.type
_entity_poly.pdbx_seq_one_letter_code
_entity_poly.pdbx_strand_id
1 'polypeptide(L)'
;MTYRSFCSPTKLLDLLIERFEIPLPEEATDLDTKKDPLMMKAVKVFKSYYLSPIQLRVVNVLRHWVDFHYYDFQRDQELLTRLHTFITSVKGKKMQKWVAALNRALDKKRDEIPSATKPVFTKKPLPVEWWLTQKPEEFNLLSLHPKDIARQLTLIMAENFHAIHPSELVDASWMKEKKKEMASPNLLKHTRFETMVSHWLAKEIVYTENFEERVTLVSRLIDIMAEMRSLNNFAGLFAVNAAFQSSSVFRLTHTLKKIEGRKSQLLEEVKLIASPDRAYKNYKEKLRTINPPCVPFLGKNLTYCVY
;
A
#
# COMPACT_ATOMS: atom_id res chain seq x y z
N MET A 1 11.32 -8.22 -3.29
CA MET A 1 10.92 -7.13 -2.36
C MET A 1 12.04 -6.15 -2.04
N THR A 2 13.14 -6.53 -1.35
CA THR A 2 14.09 -5.57 -0.74
C THR A 2 15.34 -5.20 -1.54
N TYR A 3 15.59 -5.84 -2.69
CA TYR A 3 16.88 -5.73 -3.40
C TYR A 3 17.33 -4.30 -3.75
N ARG A 4 16.40 -3.34 -3.84
CA ARG A 4 16.66 -1.94 -4.20
C ARG A 4 17.60 -1.22 -3.22
N SER A 5 17.75 -1.76 -2.01
CA SER A 5 18.68 -1.24 -1.02
C SER A 5 20.16 -1.49 -1.37
N PHE A 6 20.43 -2.55 -2.14
CA PHE A 6 21.79 -3.00 -2.45
C PHE A 6 22.07 -3.24 -3.94
N CYS A 7 21.06 -3.19 -4.82
CA CYS A 7 21.18 -3.42 -6.25
C CYS A 7 20.14 -2.59 -7.02
N SER A 8 20.56 -1.91 -8.10
CA SER A 8 19.61 -1.16 -8.94
C SER A 8 18.76 -2.12 -9.79
N PRO A 9 17.53 -1.75 -10.18
CA PRO A 9 16.71 -2.54 -11.12
C PRO A 9 17.46 -2.91 -12.41
N THR A 10 18.15 -1.96 -13.02
CA THR A 10 18.94 -2.17 -14.23
C THR A 10 20.04 -3.23 -14.01
N LYS A 11 20.80 -3.11 -12.91
CA LYS A 11 21.87 -4.05 -12.57
C LYS A 11 21.32 -5.44 -12.19
N LEU A 12 20.16 -5.51 -11.56
CA LEU A 12 19.50 -6.79 -11.29
C LEU A 12 19.12 -7.49 -12.60
N LEU A 13 18.58 -6.75 -13.58
CA LEU A 13 18.26 -7.31 -14.89
C LEU A 13 19.52 -7.81 -15.62
N ASP A 14 20.61 -7.03 -15.58
CA ASP A 14 21.94 -7.45 -16.09
C ASP A 14 22.35 -8.83 -15.52
N LEU A 15 22.36 -8.95 -14.20
CA LEU A 15 22.80 -10.17 -13.51
C LEU A 15 21.86 -11.36 -13.78
N LEU A 16 20.56 -11.12 -13.98
CA LEU A 16 19.61 -12.16 -14.33
C LEU A 16 19.81 -12.66 -15.77
N ILE A 17 20.13 -11.76 -16.70
CA ILE A 17 20.46 -12.11 -18.10
C ILE A 17 21.76 -12.91 -18.12
N GLU A 18 22.81 -12.45 -17.44
CA GLU A 18 24.07 -13.18 -17.29
C GLU A 18 23.85 -14.57 -16.69
N ARG A 19 22.99 -14.67 -15.66
CA ARG A 19 22.64 -15.95 -15.03
C ARG A 19 21.84 -16.88 -15.95
N PHE A 20 21.14 -16.34 -16.94
CA PHE A 20 20.37 -17.10 -17.92
C PHE A 20 21.26 -17.67 -19.04
N GLU A 21 22.27 -16.90 -19.46
CA GLU A 21 23.19 -17.21 -20.56
C GLU A 21 24.39 -18.04 -20.09
N ILE A 22 24.12 -19.18 -19.45
CA ILE A 22 25.18 -20.08 -18.97
C ILE A 22 25.87 -20.73 -20.18
N PRO A 23 27.20 -20.59 -20.34
CA PRO A 23 27.93 -21.23 -21.43
C PRO A 23 27.87 -22.75 -21.29
N LEU A 24 27.92 -23.44 -22.43
CA LEU A 24 28.15 -24.89 -22.43
C LEU A 24 29.60 -25.17 -22.03
N PRO A 25 29.90 -26.33 -21.41
CA PRO A 25 31.27 -26.73 -21.13
C PRO A 25 32.15 -26.64 -22.39
N GLU A 26 33.38 -26.12 -22.28
CA GLU A 26 34.29 -25.86 -23.40
C GLU A 26 34.56 -27.12 -24.26
N GLU A 27 34.60 -28.28 -23.60
CA GLU A 27 34.74 -29.61 -24.22
C GLU A 27 33.55 -30.02 -25.11
N ALA A 28 32.41 -29.30 -25.04
CA ALA A 28 31.22 -29.57 -25.83
C ALA A 28 31.06 -28.66 -27.07
N THR A 29 31.93 -27.64 -27.19
CA THR A 29 31.90 -26.67 -28.30
C THR A 29 32.70 -27.11 -29.52
N ASP A 30 33.62 -28.08 -29.38
CA ASP A 30 34.44 -28.58 -30.47
C ASP A 30 33.64 -29.45 -31.48
N LEU A 31 33.95 -29.28 -32.76
CA LEU A 31 33.29 -29.97 -33.87
C LEU A 31 33.50 -31.49 -33.85
N ASP A 32 34.64 -31.96 -33.32
CA ASP A 32 34.97 -33.39 -33.21
C ASP A 32 34.22 -34.08 -32.07
N THR A 33 33.94 -33.36 -30.97
CA THR A 33 33.19 -33.85 -29.80
C THR A 33 31.69 -34.03 -30.02
N LYS A 34 31.09 -33.45 -31.08
CA LYS A 34 29.68 -33.70 -31.45
C LYS A 34 29.43 -35.14 -31.94
N LYS A 35 30.48 -35.88 -32.29
CA LYS A 35 30.41 -37.29 -32.73
C LYS A 35 30.59 -38.29 -31.59
N ASP A 36 31.00 -37.86 -30.39
CA ASP A 36 31.15 -38.74 -29.22
C ASP A 36 29.79 -38.92 -28.49
N PRO A 37 29.25 -40.16 -28.43
CA PRO A 37 28.00 -40.46 -27.72
C PRO A 37 28.02 -40.10 -26.23
N LEU A 38 29.19 -40.18 -25.58
CA LEU A 38 29.35 -39.97 -24.14
C LEU A 38 29.30 -38.47 -23.81
N MET A 39 29.94 -37.63 -24.63
CA MET A 39 29.80 -36.17 -24.55
C MET A 39 28.40 -35.70 -24.89
N MET A 40 27.75 -36.28 -25.91
CA MET A 40 26.35 -35.93 -26.22
C MET A 40 25.41 -36.24 -25.04
N LYS A 41 25.65 -37.34 -24.32
CA LYS A 41 24.93 -37.69 -23.10
C LYS A 41 25.23 -36.72 -21.96
N ALA A 42 26.50 -36.37 -21.73
CA ALA A 42 26.91 -35.41 -20.71
C ALA A 42 26.28 -34.02 -20.95
N VAL A 43 26.32 -33.51 -22.18
CA VAL A 43 25.66 -32.25 -22.57
C VAL A 43 24.16 -32.30 -22.35
N LYS A 44 23.51 -33.43 -22.65
CA LYS A 44 22.07 -33.61 -22.42
C LYS A 44 21.72 -33.62 -20.93
N VAL A 45 22.55 -34.25 -20.09
CA VAL A 45 22.43 -34.23 -18.62
C VAL A 45 22.64 -32.81 -18.10
N PHE A 46 23.70 -32.12 -18.50
CA PHE A 46 23.95 -30.73 -18.12
C PHE A 46 22.77 -29.80 -18.49
N LYS A 47 22.28 -29.92 -19.73
CA LYS A 47 21.12 -29.13 -20.19
C LYS A 47 19.85 -29.40 -19.38
N SER A 48 19.62 -30.64 -18.95
CA SER A 48 18.40 -31.03 -18.25
C SER A 48 18.45 -30.80 -16.74
N TYR A 49 19.57 -31.08 -16.08
CA TYR A 49 19.72 -31.00 -14.62
C TYR A 49 20.30 -29.66 -14.14
N TYR A 50 21.04 -28.93 -14.98
CA TYR A 50 21.69 -27.68 -14.58
C TYR A 50 21.11 -26.46 -15.31
N LEU A 51 21.17 -26.45 -16.65
CA LEU A 51 20.75 -25.29 -17.45
C LEU A 51 19.24 -25.02 -17.33
N SER A 52 18.40 -26.04 -17.59
CA SER A 52 16.94 -25.86 -17.61
C SER A 52 16.37 -25.37 -16.27
N PRO A 53 16.76 -25.93 -15.10
CA PRO A 53 16.27 -25.45 -13.81
C PRO A 53 16.69 -24.02 -13.48
N ILE A 54 17.92 -23.62 -13.83
CA ILE A 54 18.40 -22.25 -13.59
C ILE A 54 17.63 -21.26 -14.47
N GLN A 55 17.54 -21.53 -15.78
CA GLN A 55 16.78 -20.70 -16.71
C GLN A 55 15.31 -20.56 -16.28
N LEU A 56 14.70 -21.65 -15.81
CA LEU A 56 13.33 -21.61 -15.28
C LEU A 56 13.21 -20.73 -14.03
N ARG A 57 14.17 -20.82 -13.09
CA ARG A 57 14.19 -19.99 -11.88
C ARG A 57 14.36 -18.50 -12.22
N VAL A 58 15.24 -18.17 -13.17
CA VAL A 58 15.41 -16.78 -13.63
C VAL A 58 14.09 -16.25 -14.21
N VAL A 59 13.44 -17.01 -15.09
CA VAL A 59 12.15 -16.59 -15.66
C VAL A 59 11.05 -16.48 -14.60
N ASN A 60 11.05 -17.34 -13.59
CA ASN A 60 10.12 -17.23 -12.46
C ASN A 60 10.38 -15.96 -11.63
N VAL A 61 11.64 -15.57 -11.43
CA VAL A 61 11.99 -14.30 -10.77
C VAL A 61 11.48 -13.13 -11.62
N LEU A 62 11.72 -13.13 -12.93
CA LEU A 62 11.23 -12.09 -13.84
C LEU A 62 9.70 -12.01 -13.84
N ARG A 63 9.01 -13.16 -13.86
CA ARG A 63 7.56 -13.22 -13.76
C ARG A 63 7.05 -12.64 -12.45
N HIS A 64 7.62 -13.06 -11.32
CA HIS A 64 7.26 -12.51 -10.02
C HIS A 64 7.52 -11.00 -9.93
N TRP A 65 8.61 -10.54 -10.55
CA TRP A 65 8.94 -9.12 -10.64
C TRP A 65 7.88 -8.34 -11.43
N VAL A 66 7.46 -8.84 -12.60
CA VAL A 66 6.38 -8.22 -13.39
C VAL A 66 5.03 -8.29 -12.67
N ASP A 67 4.70 -9.42 -12.05
CA ASP A 67 3.38 -9.62 -11.41
C ASP A 67 3.20 -8.74 -10.15
N PHE A 68 4.23 -8.61 -9.30
CA PHE A 68 4.11 -8.01 -7.96
C PHE A 68 4.95 -6.75 -7.74
N HIS A 69 5.90 -6.46 -8.64
CA HIS A 69 6.86 -5.37 -8.52
C HIS A 69 6.96 -4.54 -9.81
N TYR A 70 5.85 -4.43 -10.55
CA TYR A 70 5.79 -3.76 -11.85
C TYR A 70 6.19 -2.28 -11.83
N TYR A 71 6.11 -1.63 -10.67
CA TYR A 71 6.42 -0.22 -10.50
C TYR A 71 7.87 0.16 -10.88
N ASP A 72 8.82 -0.78 -10.92
CA ASP A 72 10.16 -0.46 -11.46
C ASP A 72 10.11 -0.22 -12.97
N PHE A 73 9.34 -1.04 -13.69
CA PHE A 73 9.16 -0.92 -15.14
C PHE A 73 8.26 0.28 -15.49
N GLN A 74 7.33 0.66 -14.60
CA GLN A 74 6.53 1.89 -14.77
C GLN A 74 7.36 3.16 -14.58
N ARG A 75 8.36 3.14 -13.70
CA ARG A 75 9.24 4.28 -13.42
C ARG A 75 10.38 4.40 -14.41
N ASP A 76 10.79 3.29 -15.02
CA ASP A 76 11.93 3.21 -15.94
C ASP A 76 11.53 2.48 -17.24
N GLN A 77 11.24 3.26 -18.27
CA GLN A 77 10.84 2.74 -19.58
C GLN A 77 12.00 2.05 -20.33
N GLU A 78 13.25 2.42 -20.03
CA GLU A 78 14.44 1.79 -20.61
C GLU A 78 14.58 0.36 -20.06
N LEU A 79 14.37 0.17 -18.75
CA LEU A 79 14.33 -1.14 -18.11
C LEU A 79 13.27 -2.05 -18.74
N LEU A 80 12.07 -1.53 -19.01
CA LEU A 80 10.99 -2.29 -19.66
C LEU A 80 11.36 -2.69 -21.09
N THR A 81 11.90 -1.76 -21.87
CA THR A 81 12.36 -2.02 -23.25
C THR A 81 13.43 -3.11 -23.25
N ARG A 82 14.35 -3.03 -22.30
CA ARG A 82 15.45 -3.99 -22.15
C ARG A 82 14.97 -5.39 -21.75
N LEU A 83 13.96 -5.47 -20.87
CA LEU A 83 13.29 -6.73 -20.56
C LEU A 83 12.62 -7.33 -21.81
N HIS A 84 11.91 -6.53 -22.61
CA HIS A 84 11.30 -7.00 -23.86
C HIS A 84 12.32 -7.53 -24.87
N THR A 85 13.45 -6.84 -25.03
CA THR A 85 14.55 -7.28 -25.89
C THR A 85 15.09 -8.65 -25.45
N PHE A 86 15.31 -8.84 -24.15
CA PHE A 86 15.73 -10.12 -23.60
C PHE A 86 14.69 -11.23 -23.82
N ILE A 87 13.41 -10.96 -23.53
CA ILE A 87 12.35 -11.96 -23.72
C ILE A 87 12.26 -12.42 -25.18
N THR A 88 12.46 -11.50 -26.12
CA THR A 88 12.43 -11.77 -27.57
C THR A 88 13.67 -12.56 -28.04
N SER A 89 14.82 -12.40 -27.37
CA SER A 89 16.04 -13.14 -27.72
C SER A 89 16.03 -14.60 -27.24
N VAL A 90 15.17 -14.96 -26.27
CA VAL A 90 15.08 -16.32 -25.72
C VAL A 90 14.56 -17.33 -26.75
N LYS A 91 15.41 -18.28 -27.12
CA LYS A 91 15.11 -19.37 -28.06
C LYS A 91 14.83 -20.70 -27.35
N GLY A 92 14.08 -21.59 -27.99
CA GLY A 92 13.90 -22.99 -27.57
C GLY A 92 12.46 -23.36 -27.18
N LYS A 93 11.96 -24.49 -27.70
CA LYS A 93 10.56 -24.93 -27.55
C LYS A 93 10.07 -25.01 -26.09
N LYS A 94 10.94 -25.43 -25.16
CA LYS A 94 10.60 -25.52 -23.73
C LYS A 94 10.41 -24.14 -23.08
N MET A 95 11.12 -23.12 -23.55
CA MET A 95 11.11 -21.77 -22.99
C MET A 95 9.99 -20.89 -23.56
N GLN A 96 9.50 -21.22 -24.76
CA GLN A 96 8.42 -20.47 -25.42
C GLN A 96 7.12 -20.40 -24.61
N LYS A 97 6.76 -21.47 -23.88
CA LYS A 97 5.59 -21.44 -22.97
C LYS A 97 5.73 -20.39 -21.87
N TRP A 98 6.95 -20.20 -21.36
CA TRP A 98 7.24 -19.25 -20.29
C TRP A 98 7.37 -17.82 -20.81
N VAL A 99 8.03 -17.65 -21.96
CA VAL A 99 8.04 -16.38 -22.70
C VAL A 99 6.62 -15.90 -22.97
N ALA A 100 5.74 -16.77 -23.46
CA ALA A 100 4.33 -16.46 -23.68
C ALA A 100 3.57 -16.14 -22.39
N ALA A 101 3.95 -16.74 -21.25
CA ALA A 101 3.34 -16.41 -19.95
C ALA A 101 3.82 -15.04 -19.44
N LEU A 102 5.09 -14.71 -19.64
CA LEU A 102 5.68 -13.43 -19.24
C LEU A 102 5.17 -12.28 -20.11
N ASN A 103 5.07 -12.47 -21.43
CA ASN A 103 4.44 -11.52 -22.33
C ASN A 103 2.99 -11.27 -21.95
N ARG A 104 2.20 -12.33 -21.65
CA ARG A 104 0.83 -12.16 -21.15
C ARG A 104 0.76 -11.38 -19.84
N ALA A 105 1.73 -11.55 -18.94
CA ALA A 105 1.80 -10.77 -17.71
C ALA A 105 2.11 -9.29 -17.99
N LEU A 106 3.05 -9.01 -18.89
CA LEU A 106 3.39 -7.65 -19.34
C LEU A 106 2.22 -6.97 -20.06
N ASP A 107 1.56 -7.66 -20.97
CA ASP A 107 0.37 -7.17 -21.69
C ASP A 107 -0.74 -6.87 -20.70
N LYS A 108 -0.99 -7.77 -19.74
CA LYS A 108 -1.94 -7.51 -18.65
C LYS A 108 -1.59 -6.26 -17.86
N LYS A 109 -0.31 -5.99 -17.59
CA LYS A 109 0.14 -4.79 -16.86
C LYS A 109 0.11 -3.51 -17.70
N ARG A 110 0.21 -3.62 -19.02
CA ARG A 110 0.08 -2.52 -19.97
C ARG A 110 -1.39 -2.13 -20.20
N ASP A 111 -2.24 -3.15 -20.34
CA ASP A 111 -3.68 -3.02 -20.58
C ASP A 111 -4.48 -2.90 -19.28
N GLU A 112 -3.82 -3.03 -18.12
CA GLU A 112 -4.31 -2.56 -16.82
C GLU A 112 -4.46 -1.02 -16.90
N ILE A 113 -5.56 -0.58 -17.56
CA ILE A 113 -6.37 0.54 -17.05
C ILE A 113 -6.47 0.32 -15.54
N PRO A 114 -6.37 1.34 -14.66
CA PRO A 114 -6.44 1.17 -13.20
C PRO A 114 -7.85 0.74 -12.77
N SER A 115 -8.23 -0.45 -13.20
CA SER A 115 -9.36 -1.24 -12.79
C SER A 115 -8.71 -2.33 -11.97
N ALA A 116 -8.32 -1.93 -10.74
CA ALA A 116 -8.14 -2.87 -9.65
C ALA A 116 -9.28 -3.89 -9.78
N THR A 117 -8.96 -5.18 -9.89
CA THR A 117 -9.95 -6.28 -9.94
C THR A 117 -11.04 -5.92 -8.96
N LYS A 118 -12.19 -5.43 -9.46
CA LYS A 118 -13.18 -4.82 -8.58
C LYS A 118 -13.60 -5.92 -7.63
N PRO A 119 -13.42 -5.76 -6.31
CA PRO A 119 -13.82 -6.78 -5.37
C PRO A 119 -15.27 -7.15 -5.66
N VAL A 120 -15.51 -8.43 -5.92
CA VAL A 120 -16.87 -8.91 -6.18
C VAL A 120 -17.60 -8.89 -4.85
N PHE A 121 -18.41 -7.87 -4.64
CA PHE A 121 -19.21 -7.74 -3.44
C PHE A 121 -20.43 -8.64 -3.53
N THR A 122 -20.65 -9.46 -2.51
CA THR A 122 -21.84 -10.34 -2.41
C THR A 122 -23.10 -9.55 -2.05
N LYS A 123 -22.95 -8.35 -1.46
CA LYS A 123 -24.04 -7.47 -1.07
C LYS A 123 -23.91 -6.13 -1.80
N LYS A 124 -25.04 -5.53 -2.18
CA LYS A 124 -25.08 -4.16 -2.70
C LYS A 124 -24.61 -3.18 -1.61
N PRO A 125 -23.91 -2.10 -1.99
CA PRO A 125 -23.56 -1.05 -1.03
C PRO A 125 -24.82 -0.44 -0.45
N LEU A 126 -24.75 -0.04 0.83
CA LEU A 126 -25.82 0.71 1.47
C LEU A 126 -26.02 2.05 0.74
N PRO A 127 -27.26 2.55 0.64
CA PRO A 127 -27.52 3.86 0.05
C PRO A 127 -26.84 4.97 0.86
N VAL A 128 -26.51 6.06 0.15
CA VAL A 128 -26.00 7.30 0.75
C VAL A 128 -27.11 7.91 1.61
N GLU A 129 -26.81 8.21 2.87
CA GLU A 129 -27.73 8.89 3.77
C GLU A 129 -27.43 10.40 3.72
N TRP A 130 -28.43 11.16 3.29
CA TRP A 130 -28.37 12.63 3.27
C TRP A 130 -28.96 13.20 4.54
N TRP A 131 -28.54 14.42 4.90
CA TRP A 131 -29.01 15.12 6.09
C TRP A 131 -29.69 16.43 5.71
N LEU A 132 -29.03 17.59 5.83
CA LEU A 132 -29.66 18.89 5.55
C LEU A 132 -29.57 19.31 4.07
N THR A 133 -28.58 18.83 3.34
CA THR A 133 -28.36 19.26 1.95
C THR A 133 -27.78 18.13 1.10
N GLN A 134 -28.03 18.24 -0.21
CA GLN A 134 -27.41 17.44 -1.27
C GLN A 134 -26.55 18.31 -2.20
N LYS A 135 -26.54 19.63 -1.99
CA LYS A 135 -25.84 20.59 -2.83
C LYS A 135 -24.38 20.70 -2.36
N PRO A 136 -23.38 20.39 -3.22
CA PRO A 136 -21.98 20.40 -2.84
C PRO A 136 -21.48 21.71 -2.24
N GLU A 137 -22.07 22.84 -2.64
CA GLU A 137 -21.70 24.18 -2.19
C GLU A 137 -22.05 24.43 -0.71
N GLU A 138 -22.98 23.65 -0.16
CA GLU A 138 -23.47 23.75 1.22
C GLU A 138 -22.85 22.70 2.15
N PHE A 139 -21.89 21.89 1.66
CA PHE A 139 -21.30 20.80 2.42
C PHE A 139 -20.42 21.31 3.56
N ASN A 140 -20.74 20.89 4.77
CA ASN A 140 -19.96 21.08 5.98
C ASN A 140 -20.23 19.93 6.98
N LEU A 141 -19.51 19.92 8.10
CA LEU A 141 -19.59 18.86 9.12
C LEU A 141 -20.99 18.71 9.75
N LEU A 142 -21.76 19.79 9.79
CA LEU A 142 -23.11 19.83 10.37
C LEU A 142 -24.21 19.55 9.34
N SER A 143 -23.99 19.88 8.06
CA SER A 143 -24.97 19.74 6.98
C SER A 143 -25.03 18.34 6.38
N LEU A 144 -23.93 17.59 6.40
CA LEU A 144 -23.85 16.20 5.94
C LEU A 144 -24.15 15.20 7.06
N HIS A 145 -24.61 13.99 6.69
CA HIS A 145 -24.85 12.91 7.64
C HIS A 145 -23.51 12.39 8.20
N PRO A 146 -23.35 12.25 9.53
CA PRO A 146 -22.08 11.83 10.14
C PRO A 146 -21.58 10.47 9.62
N LYS A 147 -22.50 9.54 9.39
CA LYS A 147 -22.21 8.23 8.81
C LYS A 147 -21.61 8.30 7.41
N ASP A 148 -22.12 9.18 6.54
CA ASP A 148 -21.58 9.30 5.19
C ASP A 148 -20.28 10.09 5.16
N ILE A 149 -20.07 11.06 6.05
CA ILE A 149 -18.73 11.65 6.27
C ILE A 149 -17.73 10.54 6.65
N ALA A 150 -18.08 9.68 7.62
CA ALA A 150 -17.22 8.57 8.03
C ALA A 150 -16.97 7.57 6.89
N ARG A 151 -17.99 7.19 6.12
CA ARG A 151 -17.86 6.30 4.96
C ARG A 151 -16.94 6.89 3.89
N GLN A 152 -17.16 8.14 3.49
CA GLN A 152 -16.36 8.77 2.43
C GLN A 152 -14.91 8.97 2.87
N LEU A 153 -14.66 9.44 4.09
CA LEU A 153 -13.30 9.53 4.64
C LEU A 153 -12.65 8.14 4.71
N THR A 154 -13.39 7.10 5.09
CA THR A 154 -12.88 5.72 5.12
C THR A 154 -12.51 5.22 3.72
N LEU A 155 -13.33 5.49 2.70
CA LEU A 155 -13.03 5.11 1.32
C LEU A 155 -11.76 5.80 0.81
N ILE A 156 -11.62 7.12 1.03
CA ILE A 156 -10.43 7.88 0.63
C ILE A 156 -9.18 7.38 1.36
N MET A 157 -9.27 7.15 2.67
CA MET A 157 -8.15 6.64 3.46
C MET A 157 -7.76 5.22 3.03
N ALA A 158 -8.75 4.36 2.74
CA ALA A 158 -8.52 3.00 2.25
C ALA A 158 -7.85 3.01 0.87
N GLU A 159 -8.29 3.87 -0.04
CA GLU A 159 -7.66 4.03 -1.36
C GLU A 159 -6.20 4.46 -1.23
N ASN A 160 -5.93 5.49 -0.43
CA ASN A 160 -4.57 5.95 -0.16
C ASN A 160 -3.71 4.87 0.50
N PHE A 161 -4.27 4.08 1.42
CA PHE A 161 -3.58 2.97 2.07
C PHE A 161 -3.23 1.85 1.10
N HIS A 162 -4.18 1.43 0.25
CA HIS A 162 -3.96 0.37 -0.75
C HIS A 162 -2.97 0.77 -1.84
N ALA A 163 -2.79 2.07 -2.10
CA ALA A 163 -1.81 2.57 -3.05
C ALA A 163 -0.35 2.45 -2.55
N ILE A 164 -0.12 2.18 -1.27
CA ILE A 164 1.23 2.11 -0.70
C ILE A 164 1.91 0.80 -1.12
N HIS A 165 3.02 0.93 -1.85
CA HIS A 165 3.82 -0.23 -2.22
C HIS A 165 4.88 -0.56 -1.16
N PRO A 166 5.21 -1.85 -0.95
CA PRO A 166 6.28 -2.25 -0.02
C PRO A 166 7.64 -1.59 -0.30
N SER A 167 7.96 -1.27 -1.56
CA SER A 167 9.20 -0.54 -1.90
C SER A 167 9.29 0.84 -1.26
N GLU A 168 8.16 1.48 -0.98
CA GLU A 168 8.11 2.78 -0.31
C GLU A 168 8.52 2.68 1.17
N LEU A 169 8.52 1.46 1.72
CA LEU A 169 8.80 1.15 3.12
C LEU A 169 10.21 0.55 3.34
N VAL A 170 10.97 0.29 2.27
CA VAL A 170 12.33 -0.26 2.39
C VAL A 170 13.32 0.86 2.73
N ASP A 171 14.30 0.54 3.57
CA ASP A 171 15.40 1.44 4.02
C ASP A 171 14.97 2.77 4.62
N ALA A 172 13.78 2.83 5.23
CA ALA A 172 13.29 4.08 5.80
C ALA A 172 13.28 5.24 4.76
N SER A 173 13.01 4.93 3.49
CA SER A 173 13.17 5.88 2.38
C SER A 173 12.33 7.15 2.53
N TRP A 174 11.20 7.07 3.24
CA TRP A 174 10.34 8.21 3.55
C TRP A 174 10.96 9.23 4.52
N MET A 175 12.02 8.87 5.25
CA MET A 175 12.76 9.78 6.13
C MET A 175 13.95 10.45 5.43
N LYS A 176 14.30 10.04 4.20
CA LYS A 176 15.42 10.62 3.45
C LYS A 176 14.96 11.89 2.74
N GLU A 177 15.13 13.04 3.39
CA GLU A 177 14.55 14.34 2.98
C GLU A 177 14.70 14.66 1.48
N LYS A 178 15.88 14.41 0.90
CA LYS A 178 16.16 14.69 -0.52
C LYS A 178 15.41 13.80 -1.52
N LYS A 179 14.90 12.63 -1.08
CA LYS A 179 14.32 11.61 -1.98
C LYS A 179 12.95 11.09 -1.54
N LYS A 180 12.43 11.48 -0.36
CA LYS A 180 11.20 10.92 0.21
C LYS A 180 9.98 11.04 -0.71
N GLU A 181 9.83 12.17 -1.41
CA GLU A 181 8.70 12.39 -2.34
C GLU A 181 8.72 11.42 -3.52
N MET A 182 9.91 11.14 -4.04
CA MET A 182 10.09 10.22 -5.17
C MET A 182 10.05 8.76 -4.71
N ALA A 183 10.62 8.46 -3.55
CA ALA A 183 10.77 7.11 -3.05
C ALA A 183 9.47 6.56 -2.43
N SER A 184 8.73 7.41 -1.70
CA SER A 184 7.55 7.03 -0.90
C SER A 184 6.33 7.95 -1.12
N PRO A 185 5.92 8.22 -2.38
CA PRO A 185 4.86 9.19 -2.68
C PRO A 185 3.49 8.80 -2.10
N ASN A 186 3.08 7.53 -2.17
CA ASN A 186 1.77 7.09 -1.71
C ASN A 186 1.71 7.04 -0.19
N LEU A 187 2.81 6.61 0.46
CA LEU A 187 2.92 6.67 1.91
C LEU A 187 2.77 8.12 2.41
N LEU A 188 3.50 9.06 1.80
CA LEU A 188 3.42 10.48 2.18
C LEU A 188 2.04 11.05 1.90
N LYS A 189 1.39 10.69 0.79
CA LYS A 189 0.00 11.07 0.50
C LYS A 189 -0.95 10.60 1.61
N HIS A 190 -0.84 9.34 2.04
CA HIS A 190 -1.65 8.78 3.11
C HIS A 190 -1.43 9.52 4.45
N THR A 191 -0.18 9.66 4.90
CA THR A 191 0.14 10.33 6.17
C THR A 191 -0.23 11.82 6.17
N ARG A 192 -0.06 12.50 5.03
CA ARG A 192 -0.49 13.90 4.85
C ARG A 192 -2.00 14.03 4.93
N PHE A 193 -2.74 13.10 4.34
CA PHE A 193 -4.19 13.10 4.42
C PHE A 193 -4.69 12.90 5.85
N GLU A 194 -4.12 11.97 6.62
CA GLU A 194 -4.42 11.80 8.05
C GLU A 194 -4.14 13.07 8.86
N THR A 195 -2.99 13.70 8.62
CA THR A 195 -2.60 14.96 9.27
C THR A 195 -3.54 16.10 8.89
N MET A 196 -3.89 16.22 7.61
CA MET A 196 -4.82 17.22 7.10
C MET A 196 -6.20 17.06 7.74
N VAL A 197 -6.73 15.84 7.86
CA VAL A 197 -8.01 15.58 8.54
C VAL A 197 -7.93 16.02 9.99
N SER A 198 -6.86 15.67 10.71
CA SER A 198 -6.66 16.07 12.11
C SER A 198 -6.67 17.60 12.28
N HIS A 199 -5.94 18.32 11.43
CA HIS A 199 -5.88 19.78 11.46
C HIS A 199 -7.20 20.43 11.04
N TRP A 200 -7.88 19.89 10.03
CA TRP A 200 -9.19 20.37 9.61
C TRP A 200 -10.19 20.27 10.74
N LEU A 201 -10.30 19.12 11.41
CA LEU A 201 -11.20 18.94 12.55
C LEU A 201 -10.87 19.89 13.70
N ALA A 202 -9.59 20.03 14.04
CA ALA A 202 -9.16 20.98 15.08
C ALA A 202 -9.51 22.43 14.71
N LYS A 203 -9.31 22.82 13.44
CA LYS A 203 -9.66 24.13 12.90
C LYS A 203 -11.15 24.40 13.05
N GLU A 204 -12.01 23.49 12.59
CA GLU A 204 -13.47 23.66 12.64
C GLU A 204 -13.96 23.85 14.09
N ILE A 205 -13.40 23.09 15.05
CA ILE A 205 -13.72 23.26 16.47
C ILE A 205 -13.35 24.66 16.98
N VAL A 206 -12.12 25.12 16.72
CA VAL A 206 -11.63 26.37 17.31
C VAL A 206 -12.13 27.62 16.60
N TYR A 207 -12.49 27.53 15.32
CA TYR A 207 -13.11 28.62 14.56
C TYR A 207 -14.61 28.77 14.87
N THR A 208 -15.24 27.77 15.48
CA THR A 208 -16.62 27.89 15.98
C THR A 208 -16.62 28.64 17.30
N GLU A 209 -16.75 29.97 17.25
CA GLU A 209 -16.66 30.84 18.42
C GLU A 209 -17.85 30.66 19.38
N ASN A 210 -19.07 30.53 18.83
CA ASN A 210 -20.27 30.31 19.62
C ASN A 210 -20.17 28.99 20.41
N PHE A 211 -20.41 29.06 21.71
CA PHE A 211 -20.24 27.94 22.63
C PHE A 211 -21.17 26.76 22.30
N GLU A 212 -22.46 27.01 22.10
CA GLU A 212 -23.46 25.96 21.88
C GLU A 212 -23.28 25.32 20.49
N GLU A 213 -22.95 26.11 19.48
CA GLU A 213 -22.60 25.59 18.15
C GLU A 213 -21.35 24.72 18.21
N ARG A 214 -20.32 25.13 18.96
CA ARG A 214 -19.09 24.36 19.13
C ARG A 214 -19.33 23.05 19.87
N VAL A 215 -20.16 23.05 20.92
CA VAL A 215 -20.58 21.82 21.61
C VAL A 215 -21.30 20.89 20.64
N THR A 216 -22.19 21.41 19.80
CA THR A 216 -22.91 20.66 18.76
C THR A 216 -21.93 20.07 17.74
N LEU A 217 -20.96 20.85 17.27
CA LEU A 217 -19.93 20.41 16.35
C LEU A 217 -19.06 19.30 16.96
N VAL A 218 -18.56 19.48 18.18
CA VAL A 218 -17.78 18.46 18.88
C VAL A 218 -18.60 17.18 19.05
N SER A 219 -19.87 17.30 19.45
CA SER A 219 -20.80 16.19 19.57
C SER A 219 -20.97 15.44 18.23
N ARG A 220 -21.06 16.16 17.11
CA ARG A 220 -21.11 15.61 15.75
C ARG A 220 -19.83 14.88 15.35
N LEU A 221 -18.66 15.42 15.68
CA LEU A 221 -17.38 14.76 15.41
C LEU A 221 -17.24 13.43 16.14
N ILE A 222 -17.82 13.32 17.34
CA ILE A 222 -17.86 12.07 18.09
C ILE A 222 -18.80 11.04 17.43
N ASP A 223 -19.89 11.49 16.81
CA ASP A 223 -20.75 10.60 16.02
C ASP A 223 -20.01 10.07 14.77
N ILE A 224 -19.25 10.92 14.08
CA ILE A 224 -18.38 10.51 12.96
C ILE A 224 -17.34 9.49 13.45
N MET A 225 -16.72 9.72 14.60
CA MET A 225 -15.76 8.81 15.22
C MET A 225 -16.39 7.45 15.57
N ALA A 226 -17.64 7.43 16.05
CA ALA A 226 -18.37 6.18 16.32
C ALA A 226 -18.55 5.35 15.03
N GLU A 227 -18.87 6.01 13.92
CA GLU A 227 -19.02 5.37 12.62
C GLU A 227 -17.68 4.92 12.03
N MET A 228 -16.59 5.70 12.21
CA MET A 228 -15.24 5.24 11.85
C MET A 228 -14.84 3.99 12.63
N ARG A 229 -15.23 3.88 13.91
CA ARG A 229 -15.00 2.69 14.74
C ARG A 229 -15.78 1.49 14.23
N SER A 230 -17.04 1.66 13.83
CA SER A 230 -17.87 0.57 13.27
C SER A 230 -17.31 0.06 11.94
N LEU A 231 -16.66 0.93 11.17
CA LEU A 231 -16.00 0.63 9.89
C LEU A 231 -14.56 0.09 10.04
N ASN A 232 -14.07 -0.11 11.26
CA ASN A 232 -12.67 -0.47 11.53
C ASN A 232 -11.65 0.49 10.87
N ASN A 233 -11.98 1.78 10.77
CA ASN A 233 -11.10 2.81 10.24
C ASN A 233 -10.20 3.38 11.35
N PHE A 234 -9.12 2.67 11.69
CA PHE A 234 -8.18 3.10 12.72
C PHE A 234 -7.40 4.35 12.33
N ALA A 235 -7.02 4.51 11.06
CA ALA A 235 -6.42 5.74 10.54
C ALA A 235 -7.28 6.97 10.89
N GLY A 236 -8.59 6.90 10.61
CA GLY A 236 -9.56 7.93 10.95
C GLY A 236 -9.70 8.15 12.47
N LEU A 237 -9.79 7.08 13.26
CA LEU A 237 -9.85 7.19 14.73
C LEU A 237 -8.63 7.90 15.31
N PHE A 238 -7.43 7.59 14.80
CA PHE A 238 -6.20 8.26 15.21
C PHE A 238 -6.20 9.72 14.80
N ALA A 239 -6.67 10.05 13.59
CA ALA A 239 -6.77 11.44 13.13
C ALA A 239 -7.75 12.28 13.97
N VAL A 240 -8.93 11.73 14.28
CA VAL A 240 -9.91 12.40 15.16
C VAL A 240 -9.30 12.56 16.57
N ASN A 241 -8.72 11.52 17.14
CA ASN A 241 -8.07 11.60 18.45
C ASN A 241 -6.95 12.66 18.47
N ALA A 242 -6.12 12.72 17.43
CA ALA A 242 -5.07 13.74 17.31
C ALA A 242 -5.65 15.17 17.30
N ALA A 243 -6.79 15.39 16.64
CA ALA A 243 -7.49 16.67 16.70
C ALA A 243 -7.91 17.04 18.14
N PHE A 244 -8.52 16.10 18.86
CA PHE A 244 -8.96 16.30 20.25
C PHE A 244 -7.81 16.50 21.25
N GLN A 245 -6.68 15.81 21.04
CA GLN A 245 -5.49 15.93 21.89
C GLN A 245 -4.58 17.10 21.50
N SER A 246 -4.86 17.79 20.39
CA SER A 246 -4.11 18.99 20.01
C SER A 246 -4.26 20.08 21.07
N SER A 247 -3.21 20.85 21.35
CA SER A 247 -3.20 21.85 22.43
C SER A 247 -4.33 22.88 22.30
N SER A 248 -4.74 23.21 21.07
CA SER A 248 -5.80 24.18 20.79
C SER A 248 -7.20 23.66 21.17
N VAL A 249 -7.45 22.36 21.02
CA VAL A 249 -8.73 21.73 21.38
C VAL A 249 -8.73 21.19 22.80
N PHE A 250 -7.63 20.56 23.24
CA PHE A 250 -7.52 19.95 24.57
C PHE A 250 -7.78 20.96 25.71
N ARG A 251 -7.38 22.22 25.53
CA ARG A 251 -7.61 23.30 26.50
C ARG A 251 -9.06 23.77 26.60
N LEU A 252 -9.96 23.38 25.68
CA LEU A 252 -11.37 23.79 25.67
C LEU A 252 -12.21 23.00 26.69
N THR A 253 -11.78 23.02 27.95
CA THR A 253 -12.34 22.22 29.03
C THR A 253 -13.85 22.43 29.23
N HIS A 254 -14.35 23.66 29.08
CA HIS A 254 -15.79 23.94 29.17
C HIS A 254 -16.61 23.26 28.07
N THR A 255 -16.08 23.20 26.85
CA THR A 255 -16.75 22.53 25.72
C THR A 255 -16.74 21.03 25.92
N LEU A 256 -15.59 20.46 26.28
CA LEU A 256 -15.43 19.02 26.49
C LEU A 256 -16.23 18.51 27.69
N LYS A 257 -16.38 19.30 28.75
CA LYS A 257 -17.23 18.97 29.91
C LYS A 257 -18.71 18.82 29.57
N LYS A 258 -19.21 19.46 28.50
CA LYS A 258 -20.60 19.29 28.03
C LYS A 258 -20.83 17.97 27.29
N ILE A 259 -19.76 17.27 26.92
CA ILE A 259 -19.86 15.97 26.28
C ILE A 259 -19.96 14.90 27.37
N GLU A 260 -21.16 14.38 27.56
CA GLU A 260 -21.48 13.43 28.62
C GLU A 260 -21.93 12.06 28.08
N GLY A 261 -22.08 11.09 28.98
CA GLY A 261 -22.62 9.76 28.67
C GLY A 261 -21.77 8.97 27.66
N ARG A 262 -22.45 8.35 26.69
CA ARG A 262 -21.82 7.44 25.71
C ARG A 262 -20.75 8.11 24.86
N LYS A 263 -20.90 9.41 24.56
CA LYS A 263 -19.95 10.17 23.74
C LYS A 263 -18.63 10.40 24.46
N SER A 264 -18.69 10.73 25.75
CA SER A 264 -17.50 10.85 26.61
C SER A 264 -16.76 9.51 26.76
N GLN A 265 -17.52 8.42 26.97
CA GLN A 265 -16.95 7.07 27.05
C GLN A 265 -16.23 6.67 25.76
N LEU A 266 -16.79 7.01 24.59
CA LEU A 266 -16.16 6.72 23.30
C LEU A 266 -14.84 7.50 23.12
N LEU A 267 -14.76 8.76 23.55
CA LEU A 267 -13.52 9.53 23.50
C LEU A 267 -12.42 8.86 24.33
N GLU A 268 -12.72 8.45 25.56
CA GLU A 268 -11.74 7.76 26.41
C GLU A 268 -11.35 6.39 25.85
N GLU A 269 -12.29 5.64 25.29
CA GLU A 269 -11.98 4.37 24.61
C GLU A 269 -11.01 4.57 23.44
N VAL A 270 -11.30 5.54 22.56
CA VAL A 270 -10.46 5.81 21.39
C VAL A 270 -9.09 6.33 21.83
N LYS A 271 -9.02 7.14 22.88
CA LYS A 271 -7.75 7.57 23.49
C LYS A 271 -6.92 6.40 24.01
N LEU A 272 -7.55 5.40 24.64
CA LEU A 272 -6.87 4.18 25.07
C LEU A 272 -6.37 3.34 23.90
N ILE A 273 -7.15 3.25 22.82
CA ILE A 273 -6.73 2.56 21.58
C ILE A 273 -5.54 3.28 20.94
N ALA A 274 -5.61 4.61 20.83
CA ALA A 274 -4.59 5.46 20.22
C ALA A 274 -3.35 5.71 21.10
N SER A 275 -3.37 5.22 22.35
CA SER A 275 -2.25 5.41 23.28
C SER A 275 -0.96 4.77 22.75
N PRO A 276 0.17 5.51 22.77
CA PRO A 276 1.47 4.96 22.38
C PRO A 276 2.04 3.97 23.42
N ASP A 277 1.37 3.80 24.57
CA ASP A 277 1.83 2.92 25.64
C ASP A 277 2.11 1.48 25.16
N ARG A 278 3.21 0.90 25.66
CA ARG A 278 3.74 -0.42 25.28
C ARG A 278 3.76 -0.65 23.76
N ALA A 279 4.18 0.38 23.03
CA ALA A 279 4.19 0.43 21.57
C ALA A 279 2.80 0.11 20.99
N TYR A 280 1.79 0.90 21.36
CA TYR A 280 0.41 0.76 20.91
C TYR A 280 -0.18 -0.64 21.18
N LYS A 281 -0.11 -1.10 22.44
CA LYS A 281 -0.61 -2.44 22.82
C LYS A 281 -2.09 -2.63 22.50
N ASN A 282 -2.95 -1.71 22.95
CA ASN A 282 -4.40 -1.81 22.81
C ASN A 282 -4.82 -1.83 21.33
N TYR A 283 -4.22 -0.96 20.52
CA TYR A 283 -4.43 -0.96 19.07
C TYR A 283 -4.03 -2.30 18.42
N LYS A 284 -2.88 -2.88 18.77
CA LYS A 284 -2.46 -4.20 18.24
C LYS A 284 -3.48 -5.30 18.53
N GLU A 285 -3.95 -5.36 19.78
CA GLU A 285 -4.90 -6.39 20.22
C GLU A 285 -6.24 -6.22 19.49
N LYS A 286 -6.69 -4.98 19.33
CA LYS A 286 -7.91 -4.69 18.56
C LYS A 286 -7.73 -5.05 17.09
N LEU A 287 -6.62 -4.65 16.45
CA LEU A 287 -6.36 -4.94 15.04
C LEU A 287 -6.33 -6.44 14.74
N ARG A 288 -5.88 -7.28 15.69
CA ARG A 288 -5.85 -8.75 15.54
C ARG A 288 -7.20 -9.42 15.70
N THR A 289 -8.16 -8.77 16.36
CA THR A 289 -9.46 -9.37 16.72
C THR A 289 -10.61 -8.93 15.81
N ILE A 290 -10.41 -7.89 15.00
CA ILE A 290 -11.42 -7.43 14.05
C ILE A 290 -11.54 -8.35 12.84
N ASN A 291 -12.74 -8.38 12.26
CA ASN A 291 -12.95 -8.97 10.94
C ASN A 291 -12.72 -7.90 9.86
N PRO A 292 -11.84 -8.11 8.87
CA PRO A 292 -11.69 -7.22 7.73
C PRO A 292 -13.03 -6.98 7.00
N PRO A 293 -13.21 -5.83 6.31
CA PRO A 293 -12.20 -4.82 5.96
C PRO A 293 -11.84 -3.87 7.13
N CYS A 294 -10.67 -3.23 7.02
CA CYS A 294 -10.20 -2.21 7.95
C CYS A 294 -9.22 -1.25 7.28
N VAL A 295 -9.03 -0.07 7.87
CA VAL A 295 -7.96 0.88 7.49
C VAL A 295 -7.00 1.03 8.68
N PRO A 296 -5.84 0.37 8.66
CA PRO A 296 -4.87 0.42 9.76
C PRO A 296 -4.21 1.80 9.90
N PHE A 297 -3.88 2.20 11.13
CA PHE A 297 -2.93 3.27 11.39
C PHE A 297 -1.48 2.80 11.14
N LEU A 298 -0.75 3.53 10.31
CA LEU A 298 0.60 3.16 9.86
C LEU A 298 1.75 3.65 10.75
N GLY A 299 1.54 4.68 11.58
CA GLY A 299 2.64 5.36 12.28
C GLY A 299 3.57 4.41 13.06
N LYS A 300 3.01 3.35 13.64
CA LYS A 300 3.79 2.29 14.30
C LYS A 300 4.54 1.36 13.34
N ASN A 301 3.92 0.91 12.25
CA ASN A 301 4.57 0.02 11.29
C ASN A 301 5.80 0.71 10.69
N LEU A 302 5.68 2.02 10.46
CA LEU A 302 6.82 2.84 10.06
C LEU A 302 7.92 2.80 11.10
N THR A 303 7.63 2.96 12.40
CA THR A 303 8.62 2.82 13.49
C THR A 303 9.36 1.49 13.42
N TYR A 304 8.67 0.36 13.21
CA TYR A 304 9.34 -0.94 13.06
C TYR A 304 10.17 -1.09 11.78
N CYS A 305 9.83 -0.38 10.71
CA CYS A 305 10.65 -0.40 9.50
C CYS A 305 11.91 0.48 9.63
N VAL A 306 12.02 1.30 10.69
CA VAL A 306 13.22 2.08 11.01
C VAL A 306 14.23 1.34 11.88
N TYR A 307 13.73 0.55 12.85
CA TYR A 307 14.52 -0.17 13.85
C TYR A 307 14.74 -1.63 13.46
#